data_AF-A0A243ACW2-F1
#
_entry.id   AF-A0A243ACW2-F1
#
_cell.length_a   1.000
_cell.length_b   1.000
_cell.length_c   1.000
_cell.angle_alpha   90.00
_cell.angle_beta   90.00
_cell.angle_gamma   90.00
#
_symmetry.space_group_name_H-M   'P 1'
#
loop_
_entity.id
_entity.type
_entity.pdbx_description
1 polymer ?
#
loop_
_entity_poly.entity_id
_entity_poly.type
_entity_poly.pdbx_seq_one_letter_code
_entity_poly.pdbx_strand_id
1 'polypeptide(L)' 'MAEVHPDPAVALSDEAQQMDIPELNEFMKELKAFGSKL' A
#
# COMPACT_ATOMS: atom_id res chain seq x y z
N MET A 1 -5.83 6.86 -4.90
CA MET A 1 -4.86 6.16 -5.78
C MET A 1 -3.63 5.91 -4.94
N ALA A 2 -3.12 4.70 -4.92
CA ALA A 2 -1.90 4.34 -4.19
C ALA A 2 -0.94 3.69 -5.18
N GLU A 3 0.32 4.12 -5.17
CA GLU A 3 1.36 3.50 -5.99
C GLU A 3 1.94 2.30 -5.24
N VAL A 4 2.08 1.18 -5.93
CA VAL A 4 2.44 -0.10 -5.33
C VAL A 4 3.46 -0.79 -6.23
N HIS A 5 4.55 -1.26 -5.66
CA HIS A 5 5.57 -2.02 -6.37
C HIS A 5 6.00 -3.23 -5.53
N PRO A 6 6.25 -4.40 -6.15
CA PRO A 6 6.66 -5.60 -5.41
C PRO A 6 8.02 -5.46 -4.70
N ASP A 7 8.84 -4.50 -5.12
CA ASP A 7 10.15 -4.19 -4.52
C ASP A 7 10.42 -2.67 -4.67
N PRO A 8 9.92 -1.81 -3.75
CA PRO A 8 9.99 -0.36 -3.89
C PRO A 8 11.43 0.17 -4.04
N ALA A 9 12.41 -0.50 -3.42
CA ALA A 9 13.81 -0.07 -3.41
C ALA A 9 14.51 -0.16 -4.79
N VAL A 10 13.93 -0.88 -5.76
CA VAL A 10 14.43 -0.93 -7.14
C VAL A 10 13.56 -0.15 -8.12
N ALA A 11 12.58 0.61 -7.62
CA ALA A 11 11.70 1.40 -8.45
C ALA A 11 12.46 2.55 -9.14
N LEU A 12 12.15 2.77 -10.43
CA LEU A 12 12.79 3.83 -11.22
C LEU A 12 12.29 5.24 -10.85
N SER A 13 11.15 5.33 -10.16
CA SER A 13 10.53 6.59 -9.72
C SER A 13 9.91 6.38 -8.34
N ASP A 14 9.91 7.44 -7.53
CA ASP A 14 9.10 7.58 -6.31
C ASP A 14 9.15 6.38 -5.34
N GLU A 15 10.32 5.75 -5.18
CA GLU A 15 10.54 4.59 -4.30
C GLU A 15 10.02 4.81 -2.87
N ALA A 16 10.15 6.04 -2.34
CA ALA A 16 9.72 6.40 -0.99
C ALA A 16 8.21 6.62 -0.84
N GLN A 17 7.46 6.72 -1.95
CA GLN A 17 6.00 6.88 -1.96
C GLN A 17 5.26 5.59 -2.29
N GLN A 18 5.99 4.57 -2.76
CA GLN A 18 5.43 3.28 -3.13
C GLN A 18 5.35 2.34 -1.93
N MET A 19 4.20 1.72 -1.75
CA MET A 19 4.03 0.62 -0.79
C MET A 19 4.46 -0.70 -1.42
N ASP A 20 4.97 -1.61 -0.59
CA ASP A 20 5.09 -3.01 -0.98
C ASP A 20 3.73 -3.76 -0.91
N ILE A 21 3.70 -5.00 -1.41
CA ILE A 21 2.47 -5.80 -1.42
C ILE A 21 1.96 -6.11 0.01
N PRO A 22 2.82 -6.51 0.97
CA PRO A 22 2.42 -6.63 2.38
C PRO A 22 1.76 -5.38 2.97
N GLU A 23 2.34 -4.20 2.76
CA GLU A 23 1.81 -2.91 3.25
C GLU A 23 0.44 -2.61 2.65
N LEU A 24 0.27 -2.85 1.34
CA LEU A 24 -1.04 -2.71 0.69
C LEU A 24 -2.09 -3.62 1.33
N ASN A 25 -1.74 -4.86 1.65
CA ASN A 25 -2.68 -5.81 2.25
C ASN A 25 -3.12 -5.36 3.64
N GLU A 26 -2.20 -4.89 4.48
CA GLU A 26 -2.54 -4.35 5.80
C GLU A 26 -3.39 -3.07 5.67
N PHE A 27 -3.01 -2.14 4.78
CA PHE A 27 -3.81 -0.95 4.50
C PHE A 27 -5.25 -1.29 4.09
N MET A 28 -5.44 -2.24 3.17
CA MET A 28 -6.77 -2.63 2.69
C MET A 28 -7.60 -3.35 3.76
N LYS A 29 -6.94 -4.11 4.65
CA LYS A 29 -7.58 -4.74 5.80
C LYS A 29 -8.06 -3.70 6.79
N GLU A 30 -7.23 -2.71 7.12
CA GLU A 30 -7.62 -1.60 8.00
C GLU A 30 -8.74 -0.76 7.39
N LEU A 31 -8.66 -0.45 6.09
CA LEU A 31 -9.69 0.30 5.36
C LEU A 31 -11.05 -0.41 5.40
N LYS A 32 -11.07 -1.73 5.18
CA LYS A 32 -12.30 -2.54 5.28
C LYS A 32 -12.83 -2.56 6.72
N ALA A 33 -11.95 -2.70 7.71
CA ALA A 33 -12.33 -2.68 9.11
C ALA A 33 -12.90 -1.31 9.54
N PHE A 34 -12.37 -0.21 9.00
CA PHE A 34 -12.87 1.13 9.21
C PHE A 34 -14.26 1.31 8.57
N GLY A 35 -14.43 0.91 7.31
CA GLY A 35 -15.72 0.99 6.62
C GLY A 35 -16.82 0.14 7.26
N SER A 36 -16.46 -0.96 7.93
CA SER A 36 -17.41 -1.80 8.66
C SER A 36 -17.84 -1.24 10.03
N LYS A 37 -17.19 -0.15 10.49
CA LYS A 37 -17.49 0.53 11.76
C LYS A 37 -18.30 1.81 11.58
N LEU A 38 -18.59 2.20 10.34
CA LEU A 38 -19.46 3.32 9.95
C LEU A 38 -20.90 2.84 9.80
#